data_AF-A0A7X9HW54-F1
#
_entry.id   AF-A0A7X9HW54-F1
#
_cell.length_a   1.000
_cell.length_b   1.000
_cell.length_c   1.000
_cell.angle_alpha   90.00
_cell.angle_beta   90.00
_cell.angle_gamma   90.00
#
_symmetry.space_group_name_H-M   'P 1'
#
loop_
_entity.id
_entity.type
_entity.pdbx_description
1 polymer ?
#
loop_
_entity_poly.entity_id
_entity_poly.type
_entity_poly.pdbx_seq_one_letter_code
_entity_poly.pdbx_strand_id
1 'polypeptide(L)'
;MSRLNLTEHENSPRWQKIIDHAQATVNLFSNTPYKIKKEFRDPHHYIVFVSIDKRGEVRSLSYNCFSRDEMEKVAYKMSEHFDLDIEED
;
A
#
# COMPACT_ATOMS: atom_id res chain seq x y z
N MET A 1 20.38 15.94 -19.63
CA MET A 1 19.93 14.65 -19.05
C MET A 1 20.47 14.56 -17.64
N SER A 2 19.64 14.87 -16.64
CA SER A 2 20.06 14.83 -15.23
C SER A 2 20.32 13.38 -14.80
N ARG A 3 21.47 13.14 -14.17
CA ARG A 3 21.77 11.89 -13.48
C ARG A 3 20.74 11.71 -12.38
N LEU A 4 19.88 10.71 -12.49
CA LEU A 4 19.01 10.28 -11.40
C LEU A 4 19.92 9.82 -10.25
N ASN A 5 19.90 10.55 -9.14
CA ASN A 5 20.58 10.17 -7.90
C ASN A 5 19.80 9.00 -7.29
N LEU A 6 20.23 7.77 -7.56
CA LEU A 6 19.65 6.54 -7.01
C LEU A 6 19.80 6.44 -5.48
N THR A 7 20.69 7.25 -4.88
CA THR A 7 20.96 7.32 -3.44
C THR A 7 19.79 7.86 -2.60
N GLU A 8 18.89 8.66 -3.18
CA GLU A 8 17.72 9.18 -2.44
C GLU A 8 16.66 8.08 -2.19
N HIS A 9 16.55 7.09 -3.08
CA HIS A 9 15.61 5.98 -2.94
C HIS A 9 16.05 4.88 -1.95
N GLU A 10 17.35 4.78 -1.64
CA GLU A 10 17.86 3.80 -0.69
C GLU A 10 17.41 4.12 0.75
N ASN A 11 17.24 5.40 1.09
CA ASN A 11 16.85 5.85 2.43
C ASN A 11 15.35 6.08 2.64
N SER A 12 14.51 5.92 1.61
CA SER A 12 13.06 6.11 1.77
C SER A 12 12.48 5.08 2.74
N PRO A 13 11.66 5.51 3.71
CA PRO A 13 11.06 4.60 4.67
C PRO A 13 10.16 3.59 3.95
N ARG A 14 10.08 2.37 4.46
CA ARG A 14 9.37 1.26 3.80
C ARG A 14 7.91 1.58 3.46
N TRP A 15 7.21 2.31 4.35
CA TRP A 15 5.83 2.74 4.10
C TRP A 15 5.69 3.59 2.83
N GLN A 16 6.68 4.43 2.50
CA GLN A 16 6.67 5.22 1.27
C GLN A 16 6.80 4.31 0.04
N LYS A 17 7.69 3.32 0.09
CA LYS A 17 7.86 2.34 -0.99
C LYS A 17 6.58 1.54 -1.26
N ILE A 18 5.83 1.23 -0.21
CA ILE A 18 4.53 0.55 -0.31
C ILE A 18 3.49 1.45 -1.00
N ILE A 19 3.40 2.71 -0.58
CA ILE A 19 2.48 3.70 -1.19
C ILE A 19 2.82 3.91 -2.67
N ASP A 20 4.09 4.13 -2.99
CA ASP A 20 4.56 4.35 -4.35
C ASP A 20 4.21 3.17 -5.26
N HIS A 21 4.40 1.95 -4.76
CA HIS A 21 4.05 0.73 -5.48
C HIS A 21 2.53 0.57 -5.67
N ALA A 22 1.74 0.86 -4.63
CA ALA A 22 0.28 0.83 -4.71
C ALA A 22 -0.22 1.86 -5.74
N GLN A 23 0.31 3.09 -5.71
CA GLN A 23 -0.04 4.16 -6.64
C GLN A 23 0.34 3.79 -8.09
N ALA A 24 1.54 3.25 -8.29
CA ALA A 24 1.98 2.81 -9.62
C ALA A 24 1.05 1.73 -10.17
N THR A 25 0.61 0.79 -9.34
CA THR A 25 -0.33 -0.27 -9.74
C THR A 25 -1.71 0.29 -10.09
N VAL A 26 -2.24 1.20 -9.25
CA VAL A 26 -3.49 1.92 -9.49
C VAL A 26 -3.45 2.61 -10.86
N ASN A 27 -2.36 3.33 -11.15
CA ASN A 27 -2.21 4.06 -12.40
C ASN A 27 -2.07 3.11 -13.60
N LEU A 28 -1.23 2.08 -13.49
CA LEU A 28 -0.92 1.15 -14.57
C LEU A 28 -2.16 0.38 -15.04
N PHE A 29 -2.98 -0.08 -14.11
CA PHE A 29 -4.19 -0.85 -14.42
C PHE A 29 -5.45 0.02 -14.48
N SER A 30 -5.32 1.32 -14.18
CA SER A 30 -6.45 2.25 -14.03
C SER A 30 -7.52 1.72 -13.05
N ASN A 31 -7.05 1.17 -11.92
CA ASN A 31 -7.95 0.69 -10.88
C ASN A 31 -8.45 1.86 -10.03
N THR A 32 -9.59 1.70 -9.39
CA THR A 32 -10.10 2.63 -8.39
C THR A 32 -9.75 2.10 -7.00
N PRO A 33 -8.96 2.81 -6.18
CA PRO A 33 -8.74 2.45 -4.78
C PRO A 33 -10.08 2.32 -4.04
N TYR A 34 -10.24 1.31 -3.19
CA TYR A 34 -11.53 1.01 -2.55
C TYR A 34 -11.45 0.98 -1.02
N LYS A 35 -10.54 0.19 -0.46
CA LYS A 35 -10.34 0.12 1.00
C LYS A 35 -8.98 -0.47 1.36
N ILE A 36 -8.58 -0.26 2.60
CA ILE A 36 -7.36 -0.84 3.17
C ILE A 36 -7.77 -1.81 4.26
N LYS A 37 -7.25 -3.04 4.25
CA LYS A 37 -7.49 -4.01 5.32
C LYS A 37 -6.21 -4.30 6.09
N LYS A 38 -6.34 -4.53 7.38
CA LYS A 38 -5.29 -5.07 8.24
C LYS A 38 -5.56 -6.57 8.41
N GLU A 39 -4.62 -7.43 8.01
CA GLU A 39 -4.76 -8.88 8.16
C GLU A 39 -3.61 -9.43 9.01
N PHE A 40 -3.94 -10.03 10.16
CA PHE A 40 -2.97 -10.77 10.98
C PHE A 40 -3.02 -12.26 10.65
N ARG A 41 -1.91 -12.80 10.16
CA ARG A 41 -1.75 -14.22 9.80
C ARG A 41 -0.54 -14.76 10.53
N ASP A 42 -0.73 -15.17 11.79
CA ASP A 42 0.34 -15.56 12.72
C ASP A 42 1.45 -16.39 12.01
N PRO A 43 2.73 -15.98 12.11
CA PRO A 43 3.28 -14.83 12.87
C PRO A 43 3.39 -13.51 12.09
N HIS A 44 2.71 -13.37 10.94
CA HIS A 44 2.90 -12.28 9.99
C HIS A 44 1.80 -11.21 10.05
N HIS A 45 2.17 -9.97 9.74
CA HIS A 45 1.26 -8.83 9.70
C HIS A 45 1.16 -8.33 8.26
N TYR A 46 -0.06 -8.18 7.73
CA TYR A 46 -0.26 -7.75 6.35
C TYR A 46 -1.16 -6.53 6.26
N ILE A 47 -0.81 -5.64 5.33
CA ILE A 47 -1.73 -4.64 4.80
C ILE A 47 -2.22 -5.10 3.44
N VAL A 48 -3.54 -5.19 3.28
CA VAL A 48 -4.18 -5.52 2.02
C VAL A 48 -4.81 -4.26 1.44
N PHE A 49 -4.22 -3.75 0.36
CA PHE A 49 -4.77 -2.66 -0.41
C PHE A 49 -5.74 -3.21 -1.45
N VAL A 50 -7.01 -2.82 -1.34
CA VAL A 50 -8.07 -3.29 -2.22
C VAL A 50 -8.42 -2.18 -3.21
N SER A 51 -8.50 -2.55 -4.48
CA SER A 51 -8.89 -1.69 -5.59
C SER A 51 -9.85 -2.44 -6.51
N ILE A 52 -10.61 -1.71 -7.30
CA ILE A 52 -11.59 -2.25 -8.25
C ILE A 52 -11.08 -1.94 -9.66
N ASP A 53 -11.03 -2.94 -10.54
CA ASP A 53 -10.64 -2.71 -11.93
C ASP A 53 -11.80 -2.15 -12.78
N LYS A 54 -11.50 -1.76 -14.02
CA LYS A 54 -12.51 -1.22 -14.97
C LYS A 54 -13.69 -2.16 -15.26
N ARG A 55 -13.55 -3.46 -14.96
CA ARG A 55 -14.59 -4.48 -15.17
C ARG A 55 -15.42 -4.70 -13.90
N GLY A 56 -15.11 -4.00 -12.81
CA GLY A 56 -15.74 -4.17 -11.51
C GLY A 56 -15.15 -5.30 -10.67
N GLU A 57 -14.04 -5.91 -11.11
CA GLU A 57 -13.42 -7.02 -10.37
C GLU A 57 -12.53 -6.49 -9.26
N VAL A 58 -12.58 -7.16 -8.11
CA VAL A 58 -11.77 -6.81 -6.94
C VAL A 58 -10.33 -7.28 -7.15
N ARG A 59 -9.38 -6.35 -6.96
CA ARG A 59 -7.94 -6.58 -7.02
C ARG A 59 -7.31 -6.20 -5.69
N SER A 60 -6.47 -7.08 -5.17
CA SER A 60 -5.80 -6.87 -3.89
C SER A 60 -4.28 -6.93 -4.03
N LEU A 61 -3.58 -6.03 -3.34
CA LEU A 61 -2.14 -6.10 -3.11
C LEU A 61 -1.88 -6.30 -1.62
N SER A 62 -1.11 -7.33 -1.27
CA SER A 62 -0.78 -7.64 0.12
C SER A 62 0.67 -7.28 0.40
N TYR A 63 0.91 -6.47 1.43
CA TYR A 63 2.22 -6.03 1.86
C TYR A 63 2.52 -6.59 3.25
N ASN A 64 3.65 -7.29 3.39
CA ASN A 64 4.10 -7.80 4.68
C ASN A 64 4.76 -6.68 5.51
N CYS A 65 4.37 -6.60 6.77
CA CYS A 65 4.88 -5.71 7.81
C CYS A 65 5.62 -6.54 8.86
N PHE A 66 6.75 -6.03 9.35
CA PHE A 66 7.60 -6.70 10.33
C PHE A 66 6.99 -6.71 11.73
N SER A 67 6.08 -5.78 12.02
CA SER A 67 5.40 -5.68 13.31
C SER A 67 3.99 -5.12 13.17
N ARG A 68 3.20 -5.25 14.23
CA ARG A 68 1.90 -4.60 14.36
C ARG A 68 1.99 -3.07 14.27
N ASP A 69 2.99 -2.48 14.91
CA ASP A 69 3.19 -1.01 14.88
C ASP A 69 3.52 -0.52 13.47
N GLU A 70 4.31 -1.29 12.72
CA GLU A 70 4.58 -0.97 11.33
C GLU A 70 3.32 -1.12 10.48
N MET A 71 2.52 -2.18 10.70
CA MET A 71 1.24 -2.38 10.02
C MET A 71 0.31 -1.19 10.23
N GLU A 72 0.11 -0.76 11.48
CA GLU A 72 -0.72 0.43 11.79
C GLU A 72 -0.19 1.68 11.09
N LYS A 73 1.13 1.95 11.18
CA LYS A 73 1.74 3.10 10.53
C LYS A 73 1.54 3.10 9.02
N VAL A 74 1.70 1.96 8.36
CA VAL A 74 1.49 1.81 6.92
C VAL A 74 0.02 2.00 6.57
N ALA A 75 -0.90 1.42 7.35
CA ALA A 75 -2.33 1.57 7.14
C ALA A 75 -2.77 3.04 7.16
N TYR A 76 -2.37 3.78 8.20
CA TYR A 76 -2.67 5.21 8.31
C TYR A 76 -2.08 6.01 7.16
N LYS A 77 -0.82 5.74 6.78
CA LYS A 77 -0.18 6.46 5.68
C LYS A 77 -0.84 6.17 4.32
N MET A 78 -1.27 4.93 4.10
CA MET A 78 -2.04 4.59 2.90
C MET A 78 -3.43 5.24 2.91
N SER A 79 -4.11 5.24 4.06
CA SER A 79 -5.43 5.85 4.23
C SER A 79 -5.38 7.35 3.95
N GLU A 80 -4.41 8.07 4.52
CA GLU A 80 -4.18 9.50 4.26
C GLU A 80 -3.88 9.77 2.77
N HIS A 81 -3.08 8.92 2.11
CA HIS A 81 -2.67 9.14 0.72
C HIS A 81 -3.78 8.87 -0.29
N PHE A 82 -4.57 7.82 -0.08
CA PHE A 82 -5.64 7.41 -1.02
C PHE A 82 -7.03 7.91 -0.62
N ASP A 83 -7.18 8.59 0.52
CA ASP A 83 -8.45 9.03 1.11
C ASP A 83 -9.42 7.84 1.26
N LEU A 84 -8.97 6.79 1.96
CA LEU A 84 -9.70 5.53 2.13
C LEU A 84 -9.87 5.14 3.60
N ASP A 85 -10.99 4.48 3.90
CA ASP A 85 -11.21 3.86 5.19
C ASP A 85 -10.31 2.63 5.40
N ILE A 86 -9.89 2.45 6.66
CA ILE A 86 -9.19 1.26 7.14
C ILE A 86 -10.24 0.33 7.74
N GLU A 87 -10.41 -0.83 7.12
CA GLU A 87 -11.22 -1.92 7.66
C GLU A 87 -10.41 -2.61 8.76
N GLU A 88 -10.95 -2.56 9.98
CA GLU A 88 -10.44 -3.29 11.15
C GLU A 88 -11.21 -4.61 11.28
N ASP A 89 -10.49 -5.71 11.46
CA ASP A 89 -11.04 -7.02 11.85
C ASP A 89 -11.46 -7.04 13.33
#